data_AF-A0A958A1B0-F1
#
_entry.id   AF-A0A958A1B0-F1
#
_cell.length_a   1.000
_cell.length_b   1.000
_cell.length_c   1.000
_cell.angle_alpha   90.00
_cell.angle_beta   90.00
_cell.angle_gamma   90.00
#
_symmetry.space_group_name_H-M   'P 1'
#
loop_
_entity.id
_entity.type
_entity.pdbx_description
1 polymer ?
#
loop_
_entity_poly.entity_id
_entity_poly.type
_entity_poly.pdbx_seq_one_letter_code
_entity_poly.pdbx_strand_id
1 'polypeptide(L)'
;MFKKTNGSIVSWFLLVFIVAVLTGCGSSAPAAAPAEAQAADGDAAAEEFVVGALHVGSISDAGYNQAHHDGLVEMTEALPNVKLVEAENVPESADAERVMENMINQG
;
A
#
# COMPACT_ATOMS: atom_id res chain seq x y z
N MET A 1 -34.80 -13.54 51.86
CA MET A 1 -34.53 -14.94 51.48
C MET A 1 -34.71 -15.08 49.96
N PHE A 2 -33.76 -14.54 49.17
CA PHE A 2 -33.76 -14.65 47.70
C PHE A 2 -32.72 -15.69 47.30
N LYS A 3 -33.19 -16.84 46.82
CA LYS A 3 -32.36 -17.98 46.44
C LYS A 3 -31.60 -17.64 45.14
N LYS A 4 -30.27 -17.59 45.29
CA LYS A 4 -29.22 -17.73 44.27
C LYS A 4 -29.70 -18.59 43.09
N THR A 5 -30.00 -17.95 41.97
CA THR A 5 -30.32 -18.62 40.70
C THR A 5 -29.41 -18.09 39.59
N ASN A 6 -28.45 -18.93 39.21
CA ASN A 6 -28.19 -19.32 37.83
C ASN A 6 -27.41 -18.36 36.89
N GLY A 7 -26.26 -17.83 37.35
CA GLY A 7 -25.26 -17.20 36.49
C GLY A 7 -24.64 -18.13 35.42
N SER A 8 -24.64 -19.44 35.63
CA SER A 8 -24.16 -20.40 34.62
C SER A 8 -25.08 -20.53 33.40
N ILE A 9 -26.39 -20.31 33.54
CA ILE A 9 -27.34 -20.49 32.43
C ILE A 9 -27.28 -19.28 31.46
N VAL A 10 -27.08 -18.08 31.98
CA VAL A 10 -26.88 -16.86 31.17
C VAL A 10 -25.52 -16.90 30.45
N SER A 11 -24.47 -17.40 31.10
CA SER A 11 -23.13 -17.56 30.49
C SER A 11 -23.11 -18.62 29.37
N TRP A 12 -23.85 -19.72 29.54
CA TRP A 12 -23.99 -20.75 28.50
C TRP A 12 -24.79 -20.27 27.28
N PHE A 13 -25.85 -19.47 27.48
CA PHE A 13 -26.62 -18.92 26.36
C PHE A 13 -25.85 -17.84 25.57
N LEU A 14 -25.00 -17.05 26.24
CA LEU A 14 -24.16 -16.04 25.59
C LEU A 14 -23.02 -16.69 24.77
N LEU A 15 -22.47 -17.82 25.23
CA LEU A 15 -21.45 -18.57 24.51
C LEU A 15 -21.98 -19.29 23.26
N VAL A 16 -23.21 -19.80 23.29
CA VAL A 16 -23.83 -20.46 22.13
C VAL A 16 -24.18 -19.45 21.02
N PHE A 17 -24.50 -18.20 21.37
CA PHE A 17 -24.78 -17.14 20.39
C PHE A 17 -23.53 -16.61 19.67
N ILE A 18 -22.34 -16.65 20.31
CA ILE A 18 -21.08 -16.21 19.69
C ILE A 18 -20.55 -17.25 18.67
N VAL A 19 -20.82 -18.54 18.88
CA VAL A 19 -20.37 -19.61 17.96
C VAL A 19 -21.21 -19.66 16.68
N ALA A 20 -22.47 -19.21 16.71
CA ALA A 20 -23.38 -19.23 15.56
C ALA A 20 -23.08 -18.15 14.50
N VAL A 21 -22.30 -17.11 14.83
CA VAL A 21 -21.97 -16.01 13.88
C VAL A 21 -20.70 -16.33 13.06
N LEU A 22 -19.90 -17.33 13.44
CA LEU A 22 -18.61 -17.63 12.81
C LEU A 22 -18.62 -18.84 11.86
N THR A 23 -19.78 -19.43 11.54
CA THR A 23 -19.87 -20.67 10.74
C THR A 23 -20.74 -20.57 9.47
N GLY A 24 -20.85 -19.38 8.86
CA GLY A 24 -21.68 -19.14 7.68
C GLY A 24 -20.95 -18.64 6.43
N CYS A 25 -19.93 -19.35 5.93
CA CYS A 25 -19.46 -19.51 4.53
C CYS A 25 -18.02 -20.08 4.60
N GLY A 26 -17.59 -21.18 3.99
CA GLY A 26 -18.17 -21.91 2.86
C GLY A 26 -17.21 -22.01 1.66
N SER A 27 -15.92 -22.37 1.84
CA SER A 27 -15.12 -23.10 0.84
C SER A 27 -13.81 -23.63 1.45
N SER A 28 -13.43 -24.86 1.08
CA SER A 28 -12.33 -25.66 1.65
C SER A 28 -11.04 -25.55 0.84
N ALA A 29 -9.91 -25.25 1.50
CA ALA A 29 -8.60 -25.94 1.36
C ALA A 29 -7.52 -25.19 2.16
N PRO A 30 -6.74 -25.85 3.05
CA PRO A 30 -5.54 -25.27 3.62
C PRO A 30 -4.39 -25.50 2.62
N ALA A 31 -4.03 -24.47 1.85
CA ALA A 31 -2.77 -24.47 1.13
C ALA A 31 -1.70 -23.84 2.04
N ALA A 32 -0.66 -24.63 2.28
CA ALA A 32 0.48 -24.33 3.11
C ALA A 32 1.04 -22.93 2.88
N ALA A 33 1.40 -22.26 3.97
CA ALA A 33 2.42 -21.22 3.94
C ALA A 33 3.73 -21.82 3.40
N PRO A 34 4.38 -21.22 2.40
CA PRO A 34 5.82 -21.25 2.32
C PRO A 34 6.34 -20.13 3.23
N ALA A 35 7.08 -20.56 4.25
CA ALA A 35 8.12 -19.74 4.84
C ALA A 35 9.17 -19.39 3.77
N GLU A 36 9.84 -18.26 3.98
CA GLU A 36 11.12 -17.84 3.40
C GLU A 36 11.10 -17.37 1.93
N ALA A 37 10.87 -16.07 1.77
CA ALA A 37 11.75 -15.29 0.90
C ALA A 37 12.75 -14.59 1.81
N GLN A 38 13.89 -15.24 1.99
CA GLN A 38 15.11 -14.63 2.51
C GLN A 38 15.47 -13.51 1.53
N ALA A 39 15.07 -12.28 1.83
CA ALA A 39 15.60 -11.12 1.13
C ALA A 39 17.08 -11.08 1.48
N ALA A 40 17.91 -11.36 0.48
CA ALA A 40 19.35 -11.26 0.61
C ALA A 40 19.68 -9.84 1.09
N ASP A 41 20.27 -9.75 2.29
CA ASP A 41 21.12 -8.63 2.68
C ASP A 41 22.31 -8.61 1.71
N GLY A 42 22.08 -8.01 0.55
CA GLY A 42 23.10 -7.60 -0.39
C GLY A 42 23.35 -6.12 -0.18
N ASP A 43 24.19 -5.79 0.79
CA ASP A 43 24.88 -4.50 0.89
C ASP A 43 25.88 -4.38 -0.27
N ALA A 44 25.37 -4.36 -1.50
CA ALA A 44 25.94 -3.49 -2.51
C ALA A 44 25.27 -2.15 -2.24
N ALA A 45 26.04 -1.09 -2.02
CA ALA A 45 25.50 0.26 -2.02
C ALA A 45 24.70 0.41 -3.33
N ALA A 46 23.38 0.27 -3.27
CA ALA A 46 22.59 0.21 -4.48
C ALA A 46 22.70 1.58 -5.11
N GLU A 47 23.13 1.62 -6.37
CA GLU A 47 23.20 2.86 -7.12
C GLU A 47 21.83 3.54 -7.05
N GLU A 48 21.83 4.85 -6.78
CA GLU A 48 20.60 5.64 -6.65
C GLU A 48 19.77 5.50 -7.93
N PHE A 49 18.57 4.94 -7.81
CA PHE A 49 17.66 4.75 -8.93
C PHE A 49 16.78 5.99 -9.09
N VAL A 50 16.98 6.74 -10.17
CA VAL A 50 16.25 7.98 -10.43
C VAL A 50 14.96 7.70 -11.20
N VAL A 51 13.83 8.16 -10.67
CA VAL A 51 12.51 8.10 -11.31
C VAL A 51 12.06 9.52 -11.66
N GLY A 52 11.84 9.79 -12.94
CA GLY A 52 11.25 11.04 -13.42
C GLY A 52 9.74 10.92 -13.65
N ALA A 53 8.96 11.88 -13.17
CA ALA A 53 7.53 11.95 -13.42
C ALA A 53 7.09 13.35 -13.89
N LEU A 54 6.32 13.40 -14.98
CA LEU A 54 5.65 14.61 -15.47
C LEU A 54 4.17 14.56 -15.13
N HIS A 55 3.64 15.68 -14.63
CA HIS A 55 2.22 15.91 -14.44
C HIS A 55 1.74 17.04 -15.35
N VAL A 56 0.65 16.81 -16.07
CA VAL A 56 0.07 17.81 -16.99
C VAL A 56 -0.57 18.96 -16.20
N GLY A 57 -1.06 18.68 -15.00
CA GLY A 57 -1.64 19.65 -14.08
C GLY A 57 -0.91 19.73 -12.74
N SER A 58 -1.55 20.40 -11.80
CA SER A 58 -1.09 20.49 -10.40
C SER A 58 -1.23 19.15 -9.70
N ILE A 59 -0.23 18.77 -8.90
CA ILE A 59 -0.29 17.57 -8.03
C ILE A 59 -1.31 17.68 -6.89
N SER A 60 -1.94 18.85 -6.72
CA SER A 60 -2.99 19.10 -5.71
C SER A 60 -4.38 19.26 -6.35
N ASP A 61 -4.59 18.66 -7.54
CA ASP A 61 -5.83 18.77 -8.31
C ASP A 61 -7.03 17.96 -7.75
N ALA A 62 -6.85 17.26 -6.63
CA ALA A 62 -7.85 16.35 -6.05
C ALA A 62 -8.32 15.26 -7.03
N GLY A 63 -7.47 14.88 -7.98
CA GLY A 63 -7.81 13.97 -9.07
C GLY A 63 -6.63 13.11 -9.51
N TYR A 64 -6.40 13.07 -10.81
CA TYR A 64 -5.43 12.16 -11.42
C TYR A 64 -3.99 12.51 -11.03
N ASN A 65 -3.59 13.78 -11.10
CA ASN A 65 -2.21 14.16 -10.82
C ASN A 65 -1.89 13.97 -9.33
N GLN A 66 -2.85 14.25 -8.43
CA GLN A 66 -2.69 13.92 -7.02
C GLN A 66 -2.56 12.42 -6.78
N ALA A 67 -3.44 11.60 -7.33
CA ALA A 67 -3.35 10.15 -7.16
C ALA A 67 -2.04 9.56 -7.72
N HIS A 68 -1.54 10.13 -8.81
CA HIS A 68 -0.25 9.74 -9.39
C HIS A 68 0.92 10.14 -8.47
N HIS A 69 0.92 11.37 -7.95
CA HIS A 69 1.92 11.84 -6.98
C HIS A 69 1.91 11.00 -5.70
N ASP A 70 0.74 10.75 -5.11
CA ASP A 70 0.61 9.95 -3.89
C ASP A 70 1.17 8.53 -4.09
N GLY A 71 0.94 7.92 -5.26
CA GLY A 71 1.49 6.62 -5.61
C GLY A 71 3.01 6.64 -5.81
N LEU A 72 3.56 7.71 -6.37
CA LEU A 72 5.01 7.89 -6.51
C LEU A 72 5.69 8.10 -5.15
N VAL A 73 5.05 8.85 -4.24
CA VAL A 73 5.52 9.00 -2.85
C VAL A 73 5.54 7.64 -2.15
N GLU A 74 4.46 6.87 -2.20
CA GLU A 74 4.41 5.52 -1.60
C GLU A 74 5.50 4.60 -2.20
N MET A 75 5.74 4.67 -3.52
CA MET A 75 6.83 3.93 -4.16
C MET A 75 8.21 4.32 -3.59
N THR A 76 8.46 5.62 -3.38
CA THR A 76 9.74 6.07 -2.79
C THR A 76 9.93 5.63 -1.34
N GLU A 77 8.84 5.48 -0.59
CA GLU A 77 8.89 4.97 0.78
C GLU A 77 9.09 3.45 0.83
N ALA A 78 8.53 2.73 -0.14
CA ALA A 78 8.58 1.27 -0.20
C ALA A 78 9.90 0.70 -0.77
N LEU A 79 10.62 1.48 -1.58
CA LEU A 79 11.83 1.03 -2.29
C LEU A 79 13.09 1.71 -1.74
N PRO A 80 14.16 0.95 -1.44
CA PRO A 80 15.42 1.56 -1.02
C PRO A 80 16.12 2.26 -2.20
N ASN A 81 16.82 3.36 -1.91
CA ASN A 81 17.70 4.05 -2.85
C ASN A 81 17.00 4.60 -4.11
N VAL A 82 15.73 5.01 -4.01
CA VAL A 82 15.00 5.68 -5.10
C VAL A 82 15.01 7.19 -4.90
N LYS A 83 15.32 7.94 -5.97
CA LYS A 83 15.18 9.40 -6.03
C LYS A 83 14.09 9.77 -7.02
N LEU A 84 13.08 10.48 -6.54
CA LEU A 84 11.99 10.96 -7.37
C LEU A 84 12.25 12.40 -7.82
N VAL A 85 12.10 12.65 -9.12
CA VAL A 85 12.17 13.97 -9.76
C VAL A 85 10.83 14.23 -10.43
N GLU A 86 10.12 15.26 -10.00
CA GLU A 86 8.78 15.59 -10.52
C GLU A 86 8.73 16.97 -11.14
N ALA A 87 7.90 17.12 -12.17
CA ALA A 87 7.52 18.41 -12.74
C ALA A 87 6.00 18.49 -12.91
N GLU A 88 5.40 19.58 -12.45
CA GLU A 88 3.97 19.84 -12.58
C GLU A 88 3.67 20.88 -13.65
N ASN A 89 2.41 20.92 -14.09
CA ASN A 89 1.90 21.88 -15.08
C ASN A 89 2.67 21.85 -16.42
N VAL A 90 3.11 20.66 -16.85
CA VAL A 90 3.85 20.50 -18.11
C VAL A 90 2.86 20.23 -19.26
N PRO A 91 2.66 21.17 -20.20
CA PRO A 91 1.74 20.97 -21.32
C PRO A 91 2.30 19.97 -22.32
N GLU A 92 1.41 19.27 -23.03
CA GLU A 92 1.71 18.29 -24.09
C GLU A 92 2.28 18.97 -25.36
N SER A 93 3.44 19.58 -25.23
CA SER A 93 4.14 20.34 -26.27
C SER A 93 5.64 20.03 -26.24
N ALA A 94 6.44 20.77 -27.01
CA ALA A 94 7.90 20.64 -26.99
C ALA A 94 8.52 20.89 -25.59
N ASP A 95 7.78 21.53 -24.68
CA ASP A 95 8.22 21.70 -23.29
C ASP A 95 8.27 20.35 -22.55
N ALA A 96 7.34 19.43 -22.83
CA ALA A 96 7.35 18.10 -22.23
C ALA A 96 8.63 17.33 -22.60
N GLU A 97 9.02 17.37 -23.87
CA GLU A 97 10.27 16.76 -24.36
C GLU A 97 11.49 17.32 -23.63
N ARG A 98 11.59 18.65 -23.51
CA ARG A 98 12.69 19.30 -22.79
C ARG A 98 12.76 18.92 -21.31
N VAL A 99 11.61 18.87 -20.63
CA VAL A 99 11.57 18.49 -19.22
C VAL A 99 11.98 17.03 -19.04
N MET A 100 11.49 16.13 -19.92
CA MET A 100 11.92 14.73 -19.92
C MET A 100 13.42 14.58 -20.18
N GLU A 101 13.98 15.29 -21.17
CA GLU A 101 15.43 15.30 -21.41
C GLU A 101 16.22 15.79 -20.20
N ASN A 102 15.73 16.81 -19.49
CA ASN A 102 16.37 17.28 -18.26
C ASN A 102 16.36 16.20 -17.18
N MET A 103 15.23 15.52 -16.97
CA MET A 103 15.12 14.42 -16.01
C MET A 103 16.06 13.25 -16.36
N ILE A 104 16.16 12.88 -17.64
CA ILE A 104 17.08 11.84 -18.11
C ILE A 104 18.55 12.22 -17.81
N ASN A 105 18.92 13.49 -17.95
CA ASN A 105 20.28 13.95 -17.66
C ASN A 105 20.61 14.00 -16.15
N GLN A 106 19.64 13.77 -15.25
CA GLN A 106 19.85 13.74 -13.81
C GLN A 106 20.22 12.35 -13.26
N GLY A 107 20.23 11.30 -14.09
CA GLY A 107 20.58 9.93 -13.71
C GLY A 107 20.50 8.96 -14.88
#